data_AF-A0A0C3BJV4-F1
#
_entry.id   AF-A0A0C3BJV4-F1
#
_cell.length_a   1.000
_cell.length_b   1.000
_cell.length_c   1.000
_cell.angle_alpha   90.00
_cell.angle_beta   90.00
_cell.angle_gamma   90.00
#
_symmetry.space_group_name_H-M   'P 1'
#
loop_
_entity.id
_entity.type
_entity.pdbx_description
1 polymer ?
#
loop_
_entity_poly.entity_id
_entity_poly.type
_entity_poly.pdbx_seq_one_letter_code
_entity_poly.pdbx_strand_id
1 'polypeptide(L)'
;MILIPRRSVSGHQNGLLPLYIVAEGEADTTITVLRRILRNNATISEFVGATASHLRRFRGFEAKNAAAILEKLWNWARSFRSDPLCSEFHRVVRTSAPLWSSLFDASSRSTDHPGSFIDTPQFYVINLANHLIITRDSSSEAIALTELWVSTGIFDAMEVSLREVARCGTEDEQVEFCGDLARIYHGISYGPQGNPAFTSLMQQQLPRPRTIRLLWDISLRLSGTDVNRVASSHACRIVVLALEQMFAIPNACNRRGCARISTARCTRCRLEYCGTECQKR
;
A
#
# COMPACT_ATOMS: atom_id res chain seq x y z
N MET A 1 -3.66 21.59 -8.90
CA MET A 1 -2.39 22.19 -9.38
C MET A 1 -1.36 21.05 -9.65
N ILE A 2 -1.15 20.56 -10.90
CA ILE A 2 -0.21 19.47 -11.33
C ILE A 2 0.60 19.90 -12.59
N LEU A 3 1.94 20.03 -12.59
CA LEU A 3 2.74 20.56 -13.71
C LEU A 3 3.39 19.38 -14.42
N ILE A 4 3.69 19.63 -15.68
CA ILE A 4 4.24 18.69 -16.63
C ILE A 4 5.62 19.21 -17.04
N PRO A 5 6.65 18.35 -17.17
CA PRO A 5 8.00 18.80 -17.49
C PRO A 5 8.07 19.49 -18.85
N ARG A 6 8.83 20.60 -18.94
CA ARG A 6 9.48 21.03 -20.19
C ARG A 6 10.89 20.46 -20.21
N ARG A 7 11.30 19.86 -21.32
CA ARG A 7 12.70 19.49 -21.56
C ARG A 7 13.57 20.73 -21.39
N SER A 8 14.57 20.62 -20.51
CA SER A 8 15.70 21.55 -20.46
C SER A 8 16.43 21.49 -21.80
N VAL A 9 16.23 22.50 -22.64
CA VAL A 9 17.12 22.76 -23.77
C VAL A 9 18.35 23.43 -23.18
N SER A 10 19.45 22.67 -23.13
CA SER A 10 20.83 23.11 -22.88
C SER A 10 21.10 24.02 -21.67
N GLY A 11 21.76 23.43 -20.68
CA GLY A 11 22.83 24.05 -19.90
C GLY A 11 22.47 25.30 -19.12
N HIS A 12 22.03 25.14 -17.87
CA HIS A 12 22.57 25.86 -16.71
C HIS A 12 22.08 25.15 -15.43
N GLN A 13 22.99 24.96 -14.49
CA GLN A 13 22.71 24.41 -13.16
C GLN A 13 21.93 25.44 -12.34
N ASN A 14 21.07 24.94 -11.43
CA ASN A 14 20.29 25.65 -10.42
C ASN A 14 19.00 26.34 -10.89
N GLY A 15 17.90 25.58 -10.80
CA GLY A 15 16.53 26.09 -10.97
C GLY A 15 15.49 25.02 -10.62
N LEU A 16 15.48 24.55 -9.37
CA LEU A 16 14.47 23.65 -8.85
C LEU A 16 13.22 24.46 -8.43
N LEU A 17 12.18 24.48 -9.28
CA LEU A 17 10.72 24.64 -9.07
C LEU A 17 10.05 25.52 -10.15
N PRO A 18 8.75 25.29 -10.49
CA PRO A 18 7.80 24.37 -9.88
C PRO A 18 7.41 23.20 -10.82
N LEU A 19 7.02 22.04 -10.23
CA LEU A 19 6.57 20.81 -10.94
C LEU A 19 5.08 20.41 -10.73
N TYR A 20 4.22 21.24 -10.11
CA TYR A 20 2.78 20.95 -9.86
C TYR A 20 1.73 22.12 -10.09
N ILE A 21 1.22 22.44 -11.31
CA ILE A 21 0.07 23.35 -11.71
C ILE A 21 -0.84 22.87 -12.87
N VAL A 22 -2.13 22.62 -12.55
CA VAL A 22 -3.32 22.15 -13.32
C VAL A 22 -4.53 22.66 -12.55
N ALA A 23 -5.45 23.33 -13.25
CA ALA A 23 -6.74 23.78 -12.75
C ALA A 23 -7.75 22.62 -12.74
N GLU A 24 -8.68 22.60 -11.79
CA GLU A 24 -9.83 21.70 -11.82
C GLU A 24 -10.70 22.03 -13.03
N GLY A 25 -11.03 21.02 -13.88
CA GLY A 25 -12.09 21.15 -14.88
C GLY A 25 -11.78 20.72 -16.33
N GLU A 26 -10.54 20.49 -16.74
CA GLU A 26 -10.23 20.11 -18.13
C GLU A 26 -10.03 18.59 -18.31
N ALA A 27 -10.96 17.94 -19.01
CA ALA A 27 -10.86 16.54 -19.42
C ALA A 27 -9.65 16.23 -20.35
N ASP A 28 -9.06 17.26 -20.98
CA ASP A 28 -7.98 17.13 -21.97
C ASP A 28 -6.56 17.04 -21.39
N THR A 29 -6.35 17.49 -20.14
CA THR A 29 -5.01 17.57 -19.55
C THR A 29 -4.46 16.19 -19.14
N THR A 30 -5.30 15.31 -18.61
CA THR A 30 -4.89 13.94 -18.23
C THR A 30 -4.48 13.14 -19.45
N ILE A 31 -5.26 13.23 -20.54
CA ILE A 31 -4.96 12.59 -21.83
C ILE A 31 -3.65 13.13 -22.42
N THR A 32 -3.42 14.44 -22.31
CA THR A 32 -2.17 15.07 -22.80
C THR A 32 -0.95 14.62 -22.00
N VAL A 33 -1.04 14.53 -20.68
CA VAL A 33 0.00 13.97 -19.81
C VAL A 33 0.28 12.51 -20.18
N LEU A 34 -0.78 11.73 -20.34
CA LEU A 34 -0.71 10.33 -20.72
C LEU A 34 0.02 10.14 -22.06
N ARG A 35 -0.36 10.89 -23.11
CA ARG A 35 0.31 10.82 -24.41
C ARG A 35 1.80 11.17 -24.34
N ARG A 36 2.22 12.01 -23.39
CA ARG A 36 3.63 12.33 -23.18
C ARG A 36 4.39 11.22 -22.44
N ILE A 37 3.77 10.63 -21.43
CA ILE A 37 4.36 9.53 -20.64
C ILE A 37 4.41 8.24 -21.48
N LEU A 38 3.30 7.89 -22.12
CA LEU A 38 3.12 6.73 -22.98
C LEU A 38 3.55 7.03 -24.41
N ARG A 39 4.74 7.61 -24.57
CA ARG A 39 5.35 7.81 -25.88
C ARG A 39 6.24 6.63 -26.27
N ASN A 40 6.99 6.10 -25.31
CA ASN A 40 7.84 4.92 -25.45
C ASN A 40 8.22 4.37 -24.06
N ASN A 41 8.91 3.23 -24.04
CA ASN A 41 9.31 2.55 -22.80
C ASN A 41 10.27 3.39 -21.93
N ALA A 42 11.10 4.25 -22.56
CA ALA A 42 12.03 5.10 -21.83
C ALA A 42 11.29 6.22 -21.06
N THR A 43 10.31 6.87 -21.69
CA THR A 43 9.50 7.91 -21.02
C THR A 43 8.63 7.35 -19.90
N ILE A 44 8.13 6.11 -20.06
CA ILE A 44 7.43 5.37 -18.99
C ILE A 44 8.36 5.15 -17.79
N SER A 45 9.56 4.64 -18.04
CA SER A 45 10.55 4.35 -17.00
C SER A 45 11.03 5.62 -16.29
N GLU A 46 11.27 6.69 -17.05
CA GLU A 46 11.63 8.01 -16.52
C GLU A 46 10.52 8.57 -15.62
N PHE A 47 9.26 8.49 -16.06
CA PHE A 47 8.11 8.93 -15.27
C PHE A 47 7.98 8.16 -13.95
N VAL A 48 8.07 6.83 -13.99
CA VAL A 48 7.99 5.98 -12.78
C VAL A 48 9.16 6.26 -11.84
N GLY A 49 10.38 6.41 -12.37
CA GLY A 49 11.56 6.77 -11.59
C GLY A 49 11.47 8.16 -10.96
N ALA A 50 10.99 9.16 -11.69
CA ALA A 50 10.77 10.50 -11.18
C ALA A 50 9.70 10.51 -10.09
N THR A 51 8.58 9.80 -10.29
CA THR A 51 7.51 9.65 -9.30
C THR A 51 8.05 9.03 -8.00
N ALA A 52 8.84 7.96 -8.09
CA ALA A 52 9.49 7.35 -6.93
C ALA A 52 10.40 8.36 -6.20
N SER A 53 11.27 9.07 -6.94
CA SER A 53 12.18 10.07 -6.39
C SER A 53 11.44 11.21 -5.67
N HIS A 54 10.36 11.71 -6.27
CA HIS A 54 9.53 12.76 -5.69
C HIS A 54 8.81 12.28 -4.43
N LEU A 55 8.20 11.09 -4.47
CA LEU A 55 7.54 10.48 -3.33
C LEU A 55 8.49 10.32 -2.14
N ARG A 56 9.80 10.13 -2.32
CA ARG A 56 10.73 10.10 -1.17
C ARG A 56 10.84 11.44 -0.44
N ARG A 57 10.65 12.55 -1.14
CA ARG A 57 10.82 13.91 -0.62
C ARG A 57 9.52 14.54 -0.16
N PHE A 58 8.42 14.19 -0.84
CA PHE A 58 7.11 14.78 -0.60
C PHE A 58 6.45 14.28 0.68
N ARG A 59 5.66 15.14 1.30
CA ARG A 59 4.84 14.82 2.47
C ARG A 59 3.44 15.35 2.24
N GLY A 60 2.47 14.95 3.06
CA GLY A 60 1.14 15.56 3.06
C GLY A 60 0.52 15.62 1.66
N PHE A 61 0.17 16.84 1.28
CA PHE A 61 -0.54 17.15 0.04
C PHE A 61 0.25 16.79 -1.22
N GLU A 62 1.56 17.02 -1.26
CA GLU A 62 2.38 16.70 -2.44
C GLU A 62 2.48 15.18 -2.66
N ALA A 63 2.61 14.42 -1.57
CA ALA A 63 2.64 12.96 -1.62
C ALA A 63 1.27 12.41 -2.08
N LYS A 64 0.17 12.97 -1.54
CA LYS A 64 -1.19 12.68 -1.98
C LYS A 64 -1.34 12.87 -3.50
N ASN A 65 -0.96 14.04 -4.01
CA ASN A 65 -1.12 14.36 -5.43
C ASN A 65 -0.29 13.43 -6.32
N ALA A 66 0.94 13.11 -5.94
CA ALA A 66 1.76 12.17 -6.68
C ALA A 66 1.14 10.76 -6.74
N ALA A 67 0.63 10.26 -5.61
CA ALA A 67 -0.06 8.97 -5.55
C ALA A 67 -1.38 8.97 -6.35
N ALA A 68 -2.18 10.03 -6.24
CA ALA A 68 -3.43 10.20 -6.98
C ALA A 68 -3.23 10.25 -8.50
N ILE A 69 -2.18 10.93 -8.97
CA ILE A 69 -1.82 10.95 -10.40
C ILE A 69 -1.48 9.54 -10.86
N LEU A 70 -0.63 8.83 -10.11
CA LEU A 70 -0.22 7.47 -10.47
C LEU A 70 -1.43 6.52 -10.53
N GLU A 71 -2.34 6.59 -9.56
CA GLU A 71 -3.56 5.79 -9.53
C GLU A 71 -4.48 6.10 -10.73
N LYS A 72 -4.67 7.38 -11.08
CA LYS A 72 -5.45 7.78 -12.27
C LYS A 72 -4.84 7.22 -13.55
N LEU A 73 -3.52 7.31 -13.71
CA LEU A 73 -2.80 6.77 -14.87
C LEU A 73 -2.91 5.24 -14.94
N TRP A 74 -2.82 4.57 -13.78
CA TRP A 74 -3.02 3.14 -13.65
C TRP A 74 -4.40 2.71 -14.14
N ASN A 75 -5.44 3.35 -13.60
CA ASN A 75 -6.83 3.06 -13.95
C ASN A 75 -7.12 3.33 -15.43
N TRP A 76 -6.56 4.41 -15.98
CA TRP A 76 -6.65 4.67 -17.42
C TRP A 76 -5.97 3.57 -18.24
N ALA A 77 -4.71 3.24 -17.96
CA ALA A 77 -3.99 2.18 -18.69
C ALA A 77 -4.70 0.82 -18.56
N ARG A 78 -5.40 0.57 -17.45
CA ARG A 78 -6.24 -0.62 -17.24
C ARG A 78 -7.44 -0.69 -18.18
N SER A 79 -7.98 0.44 -18.62
CA SER A 79 -9.07 0.50 -19.58
C SER A 79 -8.62 0.27 -21.03
N PHE A 80 -7.33 0.48 -21.33
CA PHE A 80 -6.75 0.35 -22.66
C PHE A 80 -5.74 -0.80 -22.75
N ARG A 81 -6.10 -1.99 -22.27
CA ARG A 81 -5.18 -3.15 -22.16
C ARG A 81 -4.63 -3.65 -23.50
N SER A 82 -5.30 -3.35 -24.61
CA SER A 82 -4.84 -3.70 -25.96
C SER A 82 -3.63 -2.87 -26.42
N ASP A 83 -3.35 -1.73 -25.78
CA ASP A 83 -2.20 -0.90 -26.09
C ASP A 83 -0.91 -1.49 -25.47
N PRO A 84 0.14 -1.80 -26.27
CA PRO A 84 1.41 -2.30 -25.76
C PRO A 84 2.08 -1.37 -24.75
N LEU A 85 1.93 -0.05 -24.88
CA LEU A 85 2.51 0.93 -23.97
C LEU A 85 1.77 0.95 -22.63
N CYS A 86 0.47 0.67 -22.60
CA CYS A 86 -0.28 0.49 -21.36
C CYS A 86 0.17 -0.77 -20.62
N SER A 87 0.39 -1.87 -21.36
CA SER A 87 0.92 -3.10 -20.80
C SER A 87 2.32 -2.90 -20.23
N GLU A 88 3.18 -2.18 -20.94
CA GLU A 88 4.52 -1.82 -20.46
C GLU A 88 4.46 -0.93 -19.23
N PHE A 89 3.57 0.07 -19.20
CA PHE A 89 3.36 0.92 -18.03
C PHE A 89 2.98 0.10 -16.80
N HIS A 90 2.02 -0.82 -16.92
CA HIS A 90 1.65 -1.70 -15.81
C HIS A 90 2.82 -2.57 -15.36
N ARG A 91 3.58 -3.14 -16.30
CA ARG A 91 4.75 -3.95 -16.01
C ARG A 91 5.80 -3.16 -15.24
N VAL A 92 6.13 -1.94 -15.69
CA VAL A 92 7.13 -1.08 -15.02
C VAL A 92 6.67 -0.69 -13.62
N VAL A 93 5.39 -0.35 -13.43
CA VAL A 93 4.84 -0.06 -12.10
C VAL A 93 4.90 -1.29 -11.18
N ARG A 94 4.49 -2.47 -11.66
CA ARG A 94 4.50 -3.73 -10.88
C ARG A 94 5.90 -4.16 -10.46
N THR A 95 6.92 -3.87 -11.27
CA THR A 95 8.29 -4.36 -11.03
C THR A 95 9.21 -3.31 -10.37
N SER A 96 8.75 -2.08 -10.18
CA SER A 96 9.58 -1.00 -9.66
C SER A 96 9.66 -1.01 -8.12
N ALA A 97 10.70 -1.65 -7.57
CA ALA A 97 10.99 -1.59 -6.14
C ALA A 97 11.18 -0.17 -5.58
N PRO A 98 11.89 0.74 -6.27
CA PRO A 98 12.02 2.13 -5.82
C PRO A 98 10.67 2.83 -5.67
N LEU A 99 9.73 2.57 -6.58
CA LEU A 99 8.39 3.16 -6.54
C LEU A 99 7.61 2.66 -5.33
N TRP A 100 7.50 1.35 -5.14
CA TRP A 100 6.73 0.77 -4.03
C TRP A 100 7.28 1.15 -2.67
N SER A 101 8.60 1.10 -2.49
CA SER A 101 9.24 1.58 -1.27
C SER A 101 8.91 3.05 -1.00
N SER A 102 8.91 3.90 -2.03
CA SER A 102 8.61 5.32 -1.86
C SER A 102 7.12 5.59 -1.61
N LEU A 103 6.22 4.80 -2.21
CA LEU A 103 4.77 4.86 -1.95
C LEU A 103 4.45 4.45 -0.51
N PHE A 104 5.00 3.33 -0.04
CA PHE A 104 4.76 2.83 1.32
C PHE A 104 5.41 3.70 2.38
N ASP A 105 6.61 4.24 2.11
CA ASP A 105 7.23 5.22 3.00
C ASP A 105 6.40 6.52 3.04
N ALA A 106 5.94 7.00 1.89
CA ALA A 106 5.10 8.20 1.83
C ALA A 106 3.78 8.05 2.59
N SER A 107 3.13 6.88 2.53
CA SER A 107 1.91 6.61 3.32
C SER A 107 2.21 6.34 4.80
N SER A 108 3.43 5.93 5.15
CA SER A 108 3.84 5.72 6.55
C SER A 108 4.20 7.03 7.25
N ARG A 109 4.52 8.10 6.50
CA ARG A 109 4.78 9.41 7.08
C ARG A 109 3.47 10.05 7.51
N SER A 110 3.36 10.28 8.82
CA SER A 110 2.23 10.99 9.42
C SER A 110 2.04 12.35 8.76
N THR A 111 0.79 12.65 8.44
CA THR A 111 0.37 13.95 7.96
C THR A 111 -0.57 14.50 9.01
N ASP A 112 -0.25 15.68 9.56
CA ASP A 112 -1.21 16.48 10.32
C ASP A 112 -2.27 17.02 9.35
N HIS A 113 -3.09 16.11 8.81
CA HIS A 113 -4.15 16.44 7.88
C HIS A 113 -5.48 16.44 8.64
N PRO A 114 -6.19 17.58 8.71
CA PRO A 114 -7.51 17.65 9.32
C PRO A 114 -8.64 17.19 8.37
N GLY A 115 -8.33 16.74 7.16
CA GLY A 115 -9.29 16.35 6.12
C GLY A 115 -9.77 14.88 6.20
N SER A 116 -10.60 14.49 5.24
CA SER A 116 -11.10 13.11 5.11
C SER A 116 -9.95 12.14 4.78
N PHE A 117 -10.12 10.86 5.13
CA PHE A 117 -9.19 9.80 4.76
C PHE A 117 -8.97 9.70 3.24
N ILE A 118 -9.98 9.98 2.41
CA ILE A 118 -9.84 9.94 0.94
C ILE A 118 -8.85 10.99 0.40
N ASP A 119 -8.59 12.02 1.21
CA ASP A 119 -7.66 13.10 0.87
C ASP A 119 -6.22 12.81 1.26
N THR A 120 -5.92 11.58 1.66
CA THR A 120 -4.60 11.19 2.19
C THR A 120 -3.81 10.33 1.19
N PRO A 121 -2.47 10.34 1.21
CA PRO A 121 -1.68 9.42 0.39
C PRO A 121 -1.97 7.95 0.70
N GLN A 122 -2.36 7.64 1.95
CA GLN A 122 -2.73 6.31 2.42
C GLN A 122 -3.86 5.71 1.58
N PHE A 123 -4.91 6.48 1.31
CA PHE A 123 -6.05 6.05 0.50
C PHE A 123 -5.60 5.63 -0.90
N TYR A 124 -4.90 6.51 -1.63
CA TYR A 124 -4.46 6.24 -3.00
C TYR A 124 -3.48 5.07 -3.11
N VAL A 125 -2.55 4.94 -2.16
CA VAL A 125 -1.58 3.82 -2.15
C VAL A 125 -2.29 2.49 -1.92
N ILE A 126 -3.27 2.45 -1.02
CA ILE A 126 -4.02 1.23 -0.69
C ILE A 126 -4.97 0.86 -1.81
N ASN A 127 -5.67 1.83 -2.41
CA ASN A 127 -6.54 1.56 -3.54
C ASN A 127 -5.74 1.10 -4.77
N LEU A 128 -4.57 1.69 -5.02
CA LEU A 128 -3.65 1.20 -6.05
C LEU A 128 -3.23 -0.26 -5.76
N ALA A 129 -2.79 -0.58 -4.53
CA ALA A 129 -2.45 -1.96 -4.17
C ALA A 129 -3.64 -2.93 -4.33
N ASN A 130 -4.84 -2.52 -3.94
CA ASN A 130 -6.08 -3.28 -4.12
C ASN A 130 -6.37 -3.55 -5.60
N HIS A 131 -6.22 -2.55 -6.48
CA HIS A 131 -6.38 -2.75 -7.92
C HIS A 131 -5.37 -3.73 -8.52
N LEU A 132 -4.15 -3.76 -7.98
CA LEU A 132 -3.10 -4.67 -8.43
C LEU A 132 -3.31 -6.11 -7.91
N ILE A 133 -3.91 -6.27 -6.73
CA ILE A 133 -4.12 -7.58 -6.12
C ILE A 133 -5.37 -8.28 -6.67
N ILE A 134 -6.43 -7.53 -7.01
CA ILE A 134 -7.69 -8.06 -7.56
C ILE A 134 -7.49 -8.78 -8.91
N THR A 135 -6.40 -8.50 -9.61
CA THR A 135 -6.15 -9.05 -10.95
C THR A 135 -5.49 -10.43 -11.00
N ARG A 136 -5.37 -11.20 -9.89
CA ARG A 136 -4.40 -12.31 -9.86
C ARG A 136 -4.90 -13.70 -9.51
N ASP A 137 -4.39 -14.61 -10.33
CA ASP A 137 -4.25 -16.05 -10.24
C ASP A 137 -2.92 -16.42 -9.54
N SER A 138 -2.64 -17.72 -9.34
CA SER A 138 -1.37 -18.24 -8.78
C SER A 138 -0.16 -18.06 -9.71
N SER A 139 -0.13 -17.03 -10.57
CA SER A 139 0.94 -16.80 -11.55
C SER A 139 2.25 -16.38 -10.89
N SER A 140 3.37 -16.62 -11.59
CA SER A 140 4.70 -16.21 -11.15
C SER A 140 4.83 -14.70 -10.97
N GLU A 141 4.17 -13.92 -11.84
CA GLU A 141 4.13 -12.47 -11.73
C GLU A 141 3.39 -12.03 -10.45
N ALA A 142 2.35 -12.77 -10.03
CA ALA A 142 1.61 -12.58 -8.76
C ALA A 142 2.49 -12.71 -7.54
N ILE A 143 3.19 -13.83 -7.48
CA ILE A 143 4.12 -14.13 -6.40
C ILE A 143 5.23 -13.08 -6.33
N ALA A 144 5.83 -12.72 -7.47
CA ALA A 144 6.91 -11.73 -7.53
C ALA A 144 6.50 -10.33 -7.05
N LEU A 145 5.27 -9.88 -7.38
CA LEU A 145 4.76 -8.60 -6.86
C LEU A 145 4.54 -8.65 -5.35
N THR A 146 3.98 -9.74 -4.85
CA THR A 146 3.76 -9.94 -3.42
C THR A 146 5.10 -9.93 -2.67
N GLU A 147 6.10 -10.67 -3.15
CA GLU A 147 7.48 -10.62 -2.62
C GLU A 147 8.04 -9.21 -2.60
N LEU A 148 7.85 -8.47 -3.69
CA LEU A 148 8.29 -7.10 -3.79
C LEU A 148 7.61 -6.20 -2.75
N TRP A 149 6.30 -6.31 -2.58
CA TRP A 149 5.54 -5.50 -1.62
C TRP A 149 5.93 -5.79 -0.18
N VAL A 150 6.08 -7.07 0.16
CA VAL A 150 6.51 -7.50 1.49
C VAL A 150 7.91 -6.97 1.80
N SER A 151 8.85 -7.08 0.85
CA SER A 151 10.22 -6.58 1.03
C SER A 151 10.33 -5.05 1.04
N THR A 152 9.37 -4.34 0.45
CA THR A 152 9.33 -2.86 0.43
C THR A 152 8.48 -2.24 1.54
N GLY A 153 7.82 -3.04 2.38
CA GLY A 153 7.16 -2.57 3.61
C GLY A 153 5.65 -2.34 3.52
N ILE A 154 4.92 -3.03 2.63
CA ILE A 154 3.46 -2.91 2.48
C ILE A 154 2.70 -2.97 3.81
N PHE A 155 3.11 -3.86 4.70
CA PHE A 155 2.38 -4.04 5.95
C PHE A 155 2.48 -2.85 6.90
N ASP A 156 3.61 -2.13 6.88
CA ASP A 156 3.77 -0.91 7.69
C ASP A 156 2.90 0.21 7.15
N ALA A 157 2.86 0.35 5.83
CA ALA A 157 1.92 1.23 5.16
C ALA A 157 0.47 0.87 5.54
N MET A 158 0.07 -0.39 5.47
CA MET A 158 -1.29 -0.83 5.85
C MET A 158 -1.62 -0.53 7.31
N GLU A 159 -0.68 -0.72 8.24
CA GLU A 159 -0.90 -0.44 9.66
C GLU A 159 -1.06 1.06 9.92
N VAL A 160 -0.25 1.91 9.27
CA VAL A 160 -0.40 3.37 9.36
C VAL A 160 -1.73 3.81 8.75
N SER A 161 -2.06 3.31 7.56
CA SER A 161 -3.34 3.59 6.89
C SER A 161 -4.55 3.17 7.74
N LEU A 162 -4.48 2.02 8.42
CA LEU A 162 -5.55 1.56 9.31
C LEU A 162 -5.74 2.49 10.51
N ARG A 163 -4.65 2.99 11.10
CA ARG A 163 -4.75 3.98 12.18
C ARG A 163 -5.34 5.29 11.68
N GLU A 164 -4.95 5.71 10.49
CA GLU A 164 -5.42 6.97 9.92
C GLU A 164 -6.91 6.93 9.59
N VAL A 165 -7.39 5.88 8.90
CA VAL A 165 -8.83 5.74 8.64
C VAL A 165 -9.64 5.58 9.93
N ALA A 166 -9.08 4.95 10.97
CA ALA A 166 -9.75 4.84 12.26
C ALA A 166 -9.83 6.19 13.00
N ARG A 167 -8.89 7.09 12.74
CA ARG A 167 -8.75 8.42 13.36
C ARG A 167 -9.64 9.47 12.70
N CYS A 168 -9.59 9.57 11.36
CA CYS A 168 -10.25 10.65 10.61
C CYS A 168 -11.24 10.15 9.55
N GLY A 169 -11.36 8.83 9.35
CA GLY A 169 -12.24 8.27 8.35
C GLY A 169 -13.70 8.14 8.84
N THR A 170 -14.64 8.35 7.93
CA THR A 170 -16.06 8.06 8.16
C THR A 170 -16.31 6.56 8.34
N GLU A 171 -17.49 6.16 8.82
CA GLU A 171 -17.82 4.74 8.93
C GLU A 171 -17.77 4.02 7.57
N ASP A 172 -18.24 4.66 6.50
CA ASP A 172 -18.21 4.08 5.16
C ASP A 172 -16.77 3.94 4.64
N GLU A 173 -15.93 4.96 4.84
CA GLU A 173 -14.50 4.89 4.49
C GLU A 173 -13.77 3.79 5.26
N GLN A 174 -14.09 3.59 6.55
CA GLN A 174 -13.51 2.50 7.34
C GLN A 174 -13.93 1.12 6.82
N VAL A 175 -15.18 0.96 6.39
CA VAL A 175 -15.72 -0.29 5.85
C VAL A 175 -15.08 -0.60 4.50
N GLU A 176 -15.02 0.37 3.60
CA GLU A 176 -14.36 0.26 2.30
C GLU A 176 -12.89 -0.13 2.49
N PHE A 177 -12.18 0.58 3.37
CA PHE A 177 -10.79 0.31 3.68
C PHE A 177 -10.57 -1.09 4.26
N CYS A 178 -11.43 -1.55 5.18
CA CYS A 178 -11.36 -2.93 5.69
C CYS A 178 -11.56 -3.96 4.58
N GLY A 179 -12.46 -3.69 3.63
CA GLY A 179 -12.67 -4.53 2.44
C GLY A 179 -11.42 -4.60 1.57
N ASP A 180 -10.78 -3.46 1.30
CA ASP A 180 -9.54 -3.39 0.53
C ASP A 180 -8.39 -4.11 1.23
N LEU A 181 -8.22 -3.92 2.54
CA LEU A 181 -7.24 -4.65 3.33
C LEU A 181 -7.48 -6.16 3.25
N ALA A 182 -8.73 -6.62 3.39
CA ALA A 182 -9.05 -8.04 3.30
C ALA A 182 -8.60 -8.63 1.95
N ARG A 183 -8.84 -7.92 0.83
CA ARG A 183 -8.40 -8.34 -0.51
C ARG A 183 -6.88 -8.34 -0.64
N ILE A 184 -6.19 -7.32 -0.12
CA ILE A 184 -4.72 -7.24 -0.14
C ILE A 184 -4.10 -8.38 0.67
N TYR A 185 -4.52 -8.58 1.92
CA TYR A 185 -4.02 -9.67 2.75
C TYR A 185 -4.33 -11.04 2.13
N HIS A 186 -5.51 -11.21 1.55
CA HIS A 186 -5.87 -12.45 0.88
C HIS A 186 -4.95 -12.71 -0.32
N GLY A 187 -4.67 -11.69 -1.15
CA GLY A 187 -3.73 -11.85 -2.24
C GLY A 187 -2.30 -12.15 -1.80
N ILE A 188 -1.85 -11.57 -0.69
CA ILE A 188 -0.54 -11.88 -0.10
C ILE A 188 -0.46 -13.36 0.33
N SER A 189 -1.59 -13.95 0.76
CA SER A 189 -1.67 -15.35 1.20
C SER A 189 -1.29 -16.38 0.13
N TYR A 190 -1.29 -16.00 -1.15
CA TYR A 190 -0.89 -16.90 -2.24
C TYR A 190 0.62 -16.97 -2.47
N GLY A 191 1.39 -15.97 -2.03
CA GLY A 191 2.85 -15.95 -2.17
C GLY A 191 3.59 -17.22 -1.70
N PRO A 192 3.26 -17.81 -0.53
CA PRO A 192 3.96 -18.99 0.01
C PRO A 192 3.77 -20.25 -0.80
N GLN A 193 2.67 -20.36 -1.54
CA GLN A 193 2.37 -21.55 -2.33
C GLN A 193 3.41 -21.76 -3.45
N GLY A 194 4.08 -20.69 -3.88
CA GLY A 194 5.08 -20.74 -4.96
C GLY A 194 6.54 -20.50 -4.54
N ASN A 195 6.82 -20.03 -3.32
CA ASN A 195 8.20 -19.75 -2.90
C ASN A 195 8.45 -19.94 -1.39
N PRO A 196 9.25 -20.95 -0.96
CA PRO A 196 9.62 -21.13 0.44
C PRO A 196 10.38 -19.94 1.06
N ALA A 197 11.19 -19.21 0.28
CA ALA A 197 11.91 -18.02 0.76
C ALA A 197 10.95 -16.88 1.15
N PHE A 198 9.75 -16.85 0.58
CA PHE A 198 8.72 -15.90 0.97
C PHE A 198 8.23 -16.13 2.41
N THR A 199 8.26 -17.37 2.90
CA THR A 199 7.88 -17.70 4.29
C THR A 199 8.80 -17.00 5.30
N SER A 200 10.12 -17.01 5.08
CA SER A 200 11.07 -16.37 5.99
C SER A 200 10.94 -14.85 5.97
N LEU A 201 10.69 -14.26 4.80
CA LEU A 201 10.41 -12.84 4.66
C LEU A 201 9.12 -12.44 5.40
N MET A 202 8.06 -13.22 5.23
CA MET A 202 6.77 -13.00 5.89
C MET A 202 6.85 -13.13 7.42
N GLN A 203 7.63 -14.09 7.92
CA GLN A 203 7.89 -14.26 9.36
C GLN A 203 8.58 -13.05 9.98
N GLN A 204 9.33 -12.26 9.22
CA GLN A 204 9.91 -11.01 9.73
C GLN A 204 8.86 -9.89 9.83
N GLN A 205 7.80 -9.95 9.04
CA GLN A 205 6.76 -8.92 8.94
C GLN A 205 5.57 -9.16 9.86
N LEU A 206 5.33 -10.43 10.23
CA LEU A 206 4.33 -10.88 11.19
C LEU A 206 5.01 -11.22 12.53
N PRO A 207 4.30 -11.21 13.67
CA PRO A 207 2.88 -10.92 13.85
C PRO A 207 2.59 -9.44 14.14
N ARG A 208 1.30 -9.07 13.99
CA ARG A 208 0.79 -7.70 14.13
C ARG A 208 -0.36 -7.60 15.14
N PRO A 209 -0.05 -7.78 16.44
CA PRO A 209 -1.05 -7.70 17.52
C PRO A 209 -1.86 -6.41 17.52
N ARG A 210 -1.21 -5.29 17.16
CA ARG A 210 -1.82 -3.96 17.13
C ARG A 210 -2.84 -3.83 16.00
N THR A 211 -2.51 -4.34 14.81
CA THR A 211 -3.44 -4.38 13.66
C THR A 211 -4.68 -5.17 14.00
N ILE A 212 -4.53 -6.38 14.57
CA ILE A 212 -5.66 -7.21 14.97
C ILE A 212 -6.52 -6.49 16.01
N ARG A 213 -5.89 -5.88 17.02
CA ARG A 213 -6.62 -5.14 18.06
C ARG A 213 -7.43 -3.99 17.46
N LEU A 214 -6.82 -3.20 16.57
CA LEU A 214 -7.48 -2.08 15.93
C LEU A 214 -8.64 -2.52 15.03
N LEU A 215 -8.49 -3.63 14.30
CA LEU A 215 -9.59 -4.24 13.55
C LEU A 215 -10.73 -4.70 14.47
N TRP A 216 -10.40 -5.20 15.66
CA TRP A 216 -11.39 -5.53 16.70
C TRP A 216 -12.15 -4.30 17.18
N ASP A 217 -11.43 -3.22 17.49
CA ASP A 217 -12.02 -1.99 17.99
C ASP A 217 -12.92 -1.34 16.93
N ILE A 218 -12.52 -1.36 15.64
CA ILE A 218 -13.37 -0.94 14.52
C ILE A 218 -14.62 -1.83 14.42
N SER A 219 -14.44 -3.15 14.43
CA SER A 219 -15.55 -4.10 14.30
C SER A 219 -16.58 -3.97 15.41
N LEU A 220 -16.13 -3.82 16.67
CA LEU A 220 -17.01 -3.60 17.81
C LEU A 220 -17.78 -2.28 17.70
N ARG A 221 -17.10 -1.21 17.26
CA ARG A 221 -17.75 0.09 17.01
C ARG A 221 -18.84 -0.03 15.93
N LEU A 222 -18.60 -0.82 14.89
CA LEU A 222 -19.56 -1.08 13.81
C LEU A 222 -20.67 -2.08 14.20
N SER A 223 -20.56 -2.80 15.32
CA SER A 223 -21.51 -3.88 15.69
C SER A 223 -22.93 -3.39 16.02
N GLY A 224 -23.13 -2.08 16.20
CA GLY A 224 -24.46 -1.46 16.29
C GLY A 224 -25.03 -0.96 14.95
N THR A 225 -24.38 -1.26 13.83
CA THR A 225 -24.71 -0.76 12.48
C THR A 225 -25.07 -1.92 11.52
N ASP A 226 -25.33 -1.60 10.25
CA ASP A 226 -25.65 -2.54 9.16
C ASP A 226 -24.74 -3.79 9.14
N VAL A 227 -25.34 -4.97 8.94
CA VAL A 227 -24.68 -6.28 8.89
C VAL A 227 -23.49 -6.31 7.92
N ASN A 228 -23.59 -5.63 6.78
CA ASN A 228 -22.54 -5.58 5.77
C ASN A 228 -21.27 -4.88 6.29
N ARG A 229 -21.42 -3.87 7.14
CA ARG A 229 -20.29 -3.13 7.72
C ARG A 229 -19.50 -3.99 8.70
N VAL A 230 -20.21 -4.74 9.54
CA VAL A 230 -19.61 -5.70 10.48
C VAL A 230 -18.85 -6.79 9.73
N ALA A 231 -19.47 -7.35 8.69
CA ALA A 231 -18.88 -8.43 7.90
C ALA A 231 -17.52 -8.07 7.29
N SER A 232 -17.38 -6.88 6.69
CA SER A 232 -16.11 -6.43 6.07
C SER A 232 -14.96 -6.36 7.08
N SER A 233 -15.20 -5.77 8.26
CA SER A 233 -14.17 -5.68 9.31
C SER A 233 -13.78 -7.06 9.86
N HIS A 234 -14.76 -7.95 10.03
CA HIS A 234 -14.51 -9.33 10.44
C HIS A 234 -13.74 -10.13 9.40
N ALA A 235 -14.03 -9.95 8.10
CA ALA A 235 -13.31 -10.61 7.03
C ALA A 235 -11.83 -10.24 7.05
N CYS A 236 -11.49 -8.95 7.11
CA CYS A 236 -10.10 -8.49 7.19
C CYS A 236 -9.35 -9.14 8.36
N ARG A 237 -9.98 -9.13 9.54
CA ARG A 237 -9.47 -9.74 10.77
C ARG A 237 -9.20 -11.23 10.64
N ILE A 238 -10.13 -11.98 10.04
CA ILE A 238 -9.98 -13.42 9.80
C ILE A 238 -8.79 -13.69 8.88
N VAL A 239 -8.64 -12.90 7.81
CA VAL A 239 -7.52 -13.07 6.87
C VAL A 239 -6.18 -12.77 7.53
N VAL A 240 -6.07 -11.71 8.36
CA VAL A 240 -4.83 -11.41 9.11
C VAL A 240 -4.47 -12.57 10.05
N LEU A 241 -5.44 -13.10 10.80
CA LEU A 241 -5.21 -14.24 11.69
C LEU A 241 -4.81 -15.50 10.91
N ALA A 242 -5.42 -15.75 9.76
CA ALA A 242 -5.07 -16.88 8.90
C ALA A 242 -3.64 -16.77 8.37
N LEU A 243 -3.21 -15.57 7.93
CA LEU A 243 -1.83 -15.32 7.55
C LEU A 243 -0.89 -15.57 8.74
N GLU A 244 -1.16 -14.98 9.90
CA GLU A 244 -0.33 -15.21 11.09
C GLU A 244 -0.20 -16.70 11.42
N GLN A 245 -1.28 -17.47 11.33
CA GLN A 245 -1.24 -18.93 11.53
C GLN A 245 -0.43 -19.65 10.45
N MET A 246 -0.58 -19.27 9.18
CA MET A 246 0.17 -19.86 8.06
C MET A 246 1.68 -19.64 8.18
N PHE A 247 2.10 -18.49 8.71
CA PHE A 247 3.52 -18.12 8.79
C PHE A 247 4.15 -18.33 10.17
N ALA A 248 3.35 -18.53 11.22
CA ALA A 248 3.86 -18.81 12.55
C ALA A 248 4.62 -20.14 12.56
N ILE A 249 5.89 -20.08 12.94
CA ILE A 249 6.61 -21.27 13.38
C ILE A 249 6.09 -21.60 14.79
N PRO A 250 5.79 -22.87 15.10
CA PRO A 250 5.46 -23.28 16.45
C PRO A 250 6.51 -22.77 17.44
N ASN A 251 6.04 -22.09 18.49
CA ASN A 251 6.88 -21.46 19.52
C ASN A 251 7.71 -20.25 19.06
N ALA A 252 7.33 -19.48 18.04
CA ALA A 252 8.00 -18.22 17.72
C ALA A 252 7.48 -17.05 18.59
N CYS A 253 8.36 -16.09 18.90
CA CYS A 253 7.98 -14.87 19.61
C CYS A 253 7.01 -14.01 18.77
N ASN A 254 5.90 -13.57 19.37
CA ASN A 254 4.93 -12.67 18.74
C ASN A 254 5.40 -11.20 18.62
N ARG A 255 6.71 -10.97 18.65
CA ARG A 255 7.30 -9.66 18.39
C ARG A 255 7.81 -9.66 16.97
N ARG A 256 7.32 -8.71 16.16
CA ARG A 256 7.80 -8.51 14.79
C ARG A 256 9.33 -8.44 14.72
N GLY A 257 9.91 -9.23 13.81
CA GLY A 257 11.36 -9.33 13.61
C GLY A 257 12.13 -10.12 14.68
N CYS A 258 11.45 -10.69 15.68
CA CYS A 258 12.11 -11.51 16.70
C CYS A 258 12.13 -12.99 16.27
N ALA A 259 13.33 -13.53 16.05
CA ALA A 259 13.52 -14.94 15.70
C ALA A 259 13.63 -15.88 16.93
N ARG A 260 13.43 -15.37 18.15
CA ARG A 260 13.57 -16.15 19.39
C ARG A 260 12.31 -16.99 19.65
N ILE A 261 12.51 -18.09 20.36
CA ILE A 261 11.43 -18.98 20.79
C ILE A 261 10.58 -18.28 21.87
N SER A 262 9.26 -18.39 21.79
CA SER A 262 8.34 -17.91 22.82
C SER A 262 8.52 -18.71 24.10
N THR A 263 8.53 -18.02 25.24
CA THR A 263 8.71 -18.64 26.57
C THR A 263 7.52 -18.38 27.48
N ALA A 264 6.71 -17.35 27.20
CA ALA A 264 5.60 -16.96 28.04
C ALA A 264 4.42 -16.42 27.23
N ARG A 265 3.19 -16.70 27.68
CA ARG A 265 1.95 -16.18 27.09
C ARG A 265 1.42 -14.99 27.90
N CYS A 266 1.16 -13.87 27.24
CA CYS A 266 0.55 -12.71 27.85
C CYS A 266 -0.91 -13.01 28.22
N THR A 267 -1.29 -12.79 29.48
CA THR A 267 -2.64 -13.04 29.98
C THR A 267 -3.69 -12.10 29.36
N ARG A 268 -3.29 -10.87 28.99
CA ARG A 268 -4.18 -9.84 28.44
C ARG A 268 -4.45 -10.02 26.95
N CYS A 269 -3.41 -10.09 26.12
CA CYS A 269 -3.57 -10.20 24.66
C CYS A 269 -3.55 -11.66 24.17
N ARG A 270 -3.27 -12.63 25.04
CA ARG A 270 -3.23 -14.07 24.73
C ARG A 270 -2.17 -14.48 23.69
N LEU A 271 -1.20 -13.62 23.42
CA LEU A 271 -0.06 -13.87 22.53
C LEU A 271 1.19 -14.30 23.30
N GLU A 272 2.11 -15.00 22.62
CA GLU A 272 3.32 -15.56 23.23
C GLU A 272 4.57 -14.76 22.89
N TYR A 273 5.45 -14.50 23.86
CA TYR A 273 6.65 -13.70 23.69
C TYR A 273 7.88 -14.44 24.24
N CYS A 274 9.07 -14.16 23.72
CA CYS A 274 10.32 -14.72 24.24
C CYS A 274 10.80 -14.07 25.55
N GLY A 275 10.13 -13.00 26.00
CA GLY A 275 10.49 -12.24 27.19
C GLY A 275 9.75 -10.91 27.31
N THR A 276 9.88 -10.27 28.47
CA THR A 276 9.17 -9.02 28.82
C THR A 276 9.53 -7.84 27.89
N GLU A 277 10.76 -7.79 27.38
CA GLU A 277 11.20 -6.76 26.43
C GLU A 277 10.40 -6.79 25.12
N CYS A 278 10.15 -8.00 24.61
CA CYS A 278 9.35 -8.20 23.41
C CYS A 278 7.86 -7.95 23.65
N GLN A 279 7.38 -8.13 24.89
CA GLN A 279 6.00 -7.87 25.28
C GLN A 279 5.68 -6.38 25.49
N LYS A 280 6.64 -5.59 26.01
CA LYS A 280 6.45 -4.17 26.34
C LYS A 280 6.44 -3.24 25.11
N ARG A 281 7.17 -3.61 24.06
CA ARG A 281 7.35 -2.78 22.85
C ARG A 281 6.22 -2.95 21.85
#